data_AF-A0A7S3WB15-F1
#
_entry.id   AF-A0A7S3WB15-F1
#
_cell.length_a   1.000
_cell.length_b   1.000
_cell.length_c   1.000
_cell.angle_alpha   90.00
_cell.angle_beta   90.00
_cell.angle_gamma   90.00
#
_symmetry.space_group_name_H-M   'P 1'
#
loop_
_entity.id
_entity.type
_entity.pdbx_description
1 polymer ?
#
loop_
_entity_poly.entity_id
_entity_poly.type
_entity_poly.pdbx_seq_one_letter_code
_entity_poly.pdbx_strand_id
1 'polypeptide(L)'
;GDVQSKRHLLPFRASVETYQALRRPDATAAAVLQAVKQSAAREELSYFDDGFFQRLDRAGADLFNGRVGRLELRLKRGWWHSEFNRFRYDVELVLKDQGAEHHASNPKSTNLSRIGYAEMCEAMGLESPAQNELVDSRLTARLPGWIAERLAGMPQDVDGLVVTLPNARTLPAVRLLEWLQEAAER
;
A
#
# COMPACT_ATOMS: atom_id res chain seq x y z
N GLY A 1 1.74 -9.45 12.00
CA GLY A 1 2.99 -10.07 11.53
C GLY A 1 3.59 -9.21 10.44
N ASP A 2 4.92 -9.13 10.39
CA ASP A 2 5.67 -8.33 9.41
C ASP A 2 5.69 -9.03 8.04
N VAL A 3 5.18 -8.35 7.01
CA VAL A 3 4.98 -8.90 5.67
C VAL A 3 5.71 -8.07 4.63
N GLN A 4 6.46 -8.75 3.77
CA GLN A 4 7.14 -8.13 2.63
C GLN A 4 6.15 -7.90 1.49
N SER A 5 6.11 -6.68 0.96
CA SER A 5 5.16 -6.31 -0.07
C SER A 5 5.66 -6.71 -1.46
N LYS A 6 4.96 -7.64 -2.10
CA LYS A 6 5.26 -8.10 -3.47
C LYS A 6 5.24 -6.95 -4.47
N ARG A 7 4.29 -6.03 -4.32
CA ARG A 7 4.19 -4.80 -5.14
C ARG A 7 5.45 -3.94 -5.08
N HIS A 8 6.18 -3.98 -3.97
CA HIS A 8 7.34 -3.14 -3.75
C HIS A 8 8.69 -3.85 -3.94
N LEU A 9 8.70 -5.13 -4.36
CA LEU A 9 9.93 -5.89 -4.57
C LEU A 9 10.87 -5.21 -5.59
N LEU A 10 10.37 -4.86 -6.78
CA LEU A 10 11.18 -4.21 -7.81
C LEU A 10 11.65 -2.80 -7.40
N PRO A 11 10.80 -1.92 -6.84
CA PRO A 11 11.24 -0.63 -6.29
C PRO A 11 12.32 -0.76 -5.21
N PHE A 12 12.18 -1.72 -4.30
CA PHE A 12 13.19 -1.98 -3.28
C PHE A 12 14.52 -2.38 -3.93
N ARG A 13 14.51 -3.36 -4.85
CA ARG A 13 15.71 -3.81 -5.56
C ARG A 13 16.32 -2.68 -6.41
N ALA A 14 15.51 -1.83 -7.04
CA ALA A 14 16.00 -0.64 -7.75
C ALA A 14 16.84 0.27 -6.85
N SER A 15 16.39 0.50 -5.60
CA SER A 15 17.13 1.33 -4.65
C SER A 15 18.46 0.69 -4.24
N VAL A 16 18.46 -0.62 -3.98
CA VAL A 16 19.66 -1.37 -3.59
C VAL A 16 20.68 -1.43 -4.73
N GLU A 17 20.26 -1.85 -5.93
CA GLU A 17 21.17 -2.05 -7.05
C GLU A 17 21.73 -0.72 -7.58
N THR A 18 20.93 0.36 -7.55
CA THR A 18 21.43 1.71 -7.89
C THR A 18 22.49 2.15 -6.89
N TYR A 19 22.26 1.96 -5.59
CA TYR A 19 23.25 2.28 -4.57
C TYR A 19 24.55 1.49 -4.75
N GLN A 20 24.45 0.19 -5.09
CA GLN A 20 25.63 -0.63 -5.41
C GLN A 20 26.33 -0.15 -6.68
N ALA A 21 25.57 0.29 -7.68
CA ALA A 21 26.10 0.82 -8.93
C ALA A 21 26.88 2.13 -8.77
N LEU A 22 26.63 2.92 -7.72
CA LEU A 22 27.45 4.11 -7.41
C LEU A 22 28.94 3.79 -7.20
N ARG A 23 29.27 2.53 -6.92
CA ARG A 23 30.66 2.05 -6.77
C ARG A 23 31.31 1.69 -8.11
N ARG A 24 30.57 1.73 -9.21
CA ARG A 24 30.98 1.33 -10.56
C ARG A 24 30.77 2.52 -11.52
N PRO A 25 31.84 3.27 -11.85
CA PRO A 25 31.74 4.49 -12.66
C PRO A 25 31.16 4.28 -14.07
N ASP A 26 31.20 3.06 -14.57
CA ASP A 26 30.76 2.63 -15.91
C ASP A 26 29.37 1.97 -15.91
N ALA A 27 28.70 1.90 -14.76
CA ALA A 27 27.39 1.26 -14.67
C ALA A 27 26.33 2.04 -15.48
N THR A 28 25.72 1.36 -16.45
CA THR A 28 24.63 1.90 -17.26
C THR A 28 23.27 1.64 -16.61
N ALA A 29 22.26 2.46 -16.93
CA ALA A 29 20.89 2.26 -16.46
C ALA A 29 20.34 0.87 -16.86
N ALA A 30 20.64 0.40 -18.07
CA ALA A 30 20.27 -0.93 -18.54
C ALA A 30 20.90 -2.06 -17.69
N ALA A 31 22.20 -1.94 -17.37
CA ALA A 31 22.87 -2.93 -16.53
C ALA A 31 22.31 -2.94 -15.11
N VAL A 32 21.98 -1.77 -14.54
CA VAL A 32 21.33 -1.67 -13.23
C VAL A 32 19.93 -2.28 -13.27
N LEU A 33 19.10 -1.95 -14.27
CA LEU A 33 17.76 -2.51 -14.41
C LEU A 33 17.79 -4.04 -14.57
N GLN A 34 18.77 -4.57 -15.30
CA GLN A 34 18.97 -6.01 -15.43
C GLN A 34 19.32 -6.64 -14.08
N ALA A 35 20.23 -6.03 -13.31
CA ALA A 35 20.56 -6.48 -11.96
C ALA A 35 19.33 -6.47 -11.04
N VAL A 36 18.50 -5.42 -11.11
CA VAL A 36 17.23 -5.33 -10.34
C VAL A 36 16.32 -6.51 -10.63
N LYS A 37 16.09 -6.83 -11.91
CA LYS A 37 15.26 -7.95 -12.34
C LYS A 37 15.84 -9.29 -11.88
N GLN A 38 17.16 -9.48 -11.99
CA GLN A 38 17.83 -10.71 -11.55
C GLN A 38 17.78 -10.89 -10.03
N SER A 39 18.05 -9.83 -9.26
CA SER A 39 17.97 -9.85 -7.80
C SER A 39 16.55 -10.12 -7.31
N ALA A 40 15.53 -9.56 -7.97
CA ALA A 40 14.14 -9.88 -7.67
C ALA A 40 13.75 -11.32 -8.02
N ALA A 41 14.27 -11.87 -9.13
CA ALA A 41 13.99 -13.24 -9.54
C ALA A 41 14.68 -14.31 -8.69
N ARG A 42 15.81 -13.96 -8.05
CA ARG A 42 16.57 -14.82 -7.13
C ARG A 42 16.16 -14.67 -5.67
N GLU A 43 15.12 -13.90 -5.42
CA GLU A 43 14.63 -13.67 -4.07
C GLU A 43 13.99 -14.95 -3.51
N GLU A 44 14.44 -15.34 -2.31
CA GLU A 44 13.98 -16.56 -1.62
C GLU A 44 13.00 -16.25 -0.48
N LEU A 45 12.86 -14.98 -0.13
CA LEU A 45 11.92 -14.56 0.89
C LEU A 45 10.47 -14.57 0.37
N SER A 46 9.52 -14.72 1.29
CA SER A 46 8.09 -14.70 0.97
C SER A 46 7.56 -13.27 0.83
N TYR A 47 7.15 -12.90 -0.38
CA TYR A 47 6.50 -11.64 -0.68
C TYR A 47 5.01 -11.86 -0.96
N PHE A 48 4.17 -11.05 -0.32
CA PHE A 48 2.73 -11.13 -0.47
C PHE A 48 2.17 -9.85 -1.08
N ASP A 49 1.17 -10.04 -1.93
CA ASP A 49 0.35 -8.97 -2.46
C ASP A 49 -0.65 -8.53 -1.38
N ASP A 50 -0.85 -7.24 -1.19
CA ASP A 50 -1.80 -6.73 -0.20
C ASP A 50 -3.25 -7.10 -0.56
N GLY A 51 -3.56 -7.25 -1.85
CA GLY A 51 -4.84 -7.74 -2.33
C GLY A 51 -5.13 -9.20 -1.94
N PHE A 52 -4.11 -10.02 -1.65
CA PHE A 52 -4.32 -11.38 -1.12
C PHE A 52 -5.07 -11.35 0.21
N PHE A 53 -4.65 -10.47 1.12
CA PHE A 53 -5.25 -10.39 2.45
C PHE A 53 -6.66 -9.79 2.43
N GLN A 54 -6.94 -8.89 1.49
CA GLN A 54 -8.31 -8.41 1.26
C GLN A 54 -9.24 -9.53 0.76
N ARG A 55 -8.73 -10.42 -0.10
CA ARG A 55 -9.49 -11.59 -0.54
C ARG A 55 -9.72 -12.58 0.61
N LEU A 56 -8.73 -12.79 1.48
CA LEU A 56 -8.88 -13.62 2.67
C LEU A 56 -9.93 -13.07 3.63
N ASP A 57 -9.93 -11.75 3.87
CA ASP A 57 -10.92 -11.09 4.73
C ASP A 57 -12.35 -11.26 4.17
N ARG A 58 -12.52 -11.04 2.85
CA ARG A 58 -13.82 -11.22 2.17
C ARG A 58 -14.28 -12.68 2.14
N ALA A 59 -13.37 -13.63 1.99
CA ALA A 59 -13.70 -15.06 2.01
C ALA A 59 -14.31 -15.49 3.36
N GLY A 60 -14.13 -14.69 4.41
CA GLY A 60 -15.01 -14.72 5.58
C GLY A 60 -14.90 -15.98 6.45
N ALA A 61 -15.85 -16.08 7.38
CA ALA A 61 -15.83 -16.87 8.61
C ALA A 61 -15.55 -18.38 8.51
N ASP A 62 -15.47 -18.97 7.32
CA ASP A 62 -15.15 -20.40 7.17
C ASP A 62 -13.64 -20.67 7.24
N LEU A 63 -12.83 -19.64 6.98
CA LEU A 63 -11.39 -19.68 7.22
C LEU A 63 -11.09 -19.49 8.72
N PHE A 64 -10.00 -20.10 9.19
CA PHE A 64 -9.54 -19.99 10.59
C PHE A 64 -10.58 -20.45 11.63
N ASN A 65 -11.37 -21.48 11.30
CA ASN A 65 -12.40 -22.08 12.16
C ASN A 65 -13.41 -21.05 12.70
N GLY A 66 -13.69 -19.99 11.94
CA GLY A 66 -14.63 -18.94 12.34
C GLY A 66 -14.19 -18.10 13.53
N ARG A 67 -12.93 -18.19 13.97
CA ARG A 67 -12.42 -17.41 15.12
C ARG A 67 -11.96 -16.01 14.75
N VAL A 68 -11.61 -15.76 13.50
CA VAL A 68 -11.17 -14.44 13.02
C VAL A 68 -12.41 -13.62 12.64
N GLY A 69 -12.55 -12.44 13.25
CA GLY A 69 -13.65 -11.51 12.99
C GLY A 69 -13.33 -10.53 11.86
N ARG A 70 -12.06 -10.13 11.73
CA ARG A 70 -11.57 -9.29 10.63
C ARG A 70 -10.06 -9.37 10.49
N LEU A 71 -9.56 -8.99 9.33
CA LEU A 71 -8.13 -8.80 9.05
C LEU A 71 -7.82 -7.31 8.87
N GLU A 72 -6.82 -6.82 9.59
CA GLU A 72 -6.32 -5.44 9.44
C GLU A 72 -4.94 -5.40 8.79
N LEU A 73 -4.77 -4.52 7.80
CA LEU A 73 -3.50 -4.22 7.15
C LEU A 73 -3.01 -2.86 7.66
N ARG A 74 -1.78 -2.79 8.15
CA ARG A 74 -1.21 -1.55 8.70
C ARG A 74 0.16 -1.26 8.11
N LEU A 75 0.36 -0.02 7.69
CA LEU A 75 1.70 0.45 7.31
C LEU A 75 2.59 0.58 8.56
N LYS A 76 3.87 0.26 8.40
CA LYS A 76 4.87 0.40 9.46
C LYS A 76 5.05 1.87 9.86
N ARG A 77 4.94 2.15 11.16
CA ARG A 77 5.07 3.49 11.75
C ARG A 77 6.54 3.79 12.09
N GLY A 78 6.88 5.07 12.17
CA GLY A 78 8.24 5.53 12.50
C GLY A 78 8.88 6.38 11.40
N TRP A 79 9.88 7.18 11.76
CA TRP A 79 10.50 8.19 10.89
C TRP A 79 11.78 7.68 10.19
N TRP A 80 12.29 6.53 10.63
CA TRP A 80 13.51 5.95 10.08
C TRP A 80 13.31 5.40 8.67
N HIS A 81 14.25 5.74 7.80
CA HIS A 81 14.28 5.34 6.40
C HIS A 81 14.99 4.00 6.22
N SER A 82 14.28 2.91 6.50
CA SER A 82 14.77 1.54 6.34
C SER A 82 13.88 0.74 5.40
N GLU A 83 14.36 -0.45 5.00
CA GLU A 83 13.54 -1.43 4.28
C GLU A 83 12.23 -1.72 5.03
N PHE A 84 12.31 -1.97 6.33
CA PHE A 84 11.18 -2.28 7.20
C PHE A 84 10.07 -1.23 7.12
N ASN A 85 10.41 0.05 7.19
CA ASN A 85 9.41 1.12 7.25
C ASN A 85 8.90 1.57 5.88
N ARG A 86 9.54 1.12 4.80
CA ARG A 86 9.21 1.51 3.43
C ARG A 86 8.46 0.41 2.69
N PHE A 87 8.97 -0.83 2.73
CA PHE A 87 8.56 -1.88 1.82
C PHE A 87 7.82 -3.04 2.49
N ARG A 88 7.53 -2.92 3.79
CA ARG A 88 6.80 -3.92 4.57
C ARG A 88 5.55 -3.33 5.23
N TYR A 89 4.60 -4.20 5.53
CA TYR A 89 3.37 -3.86 6.25
C TYR A 89 3.06 -4.93 7.29
N ASP A 90 2.27 -4.58 8.29
CA ASP A 90 1.75 -5.50 9.28
C ASP A 90 0.39 -6.03 8.87
N VAL A 91 0.19 -7.34 9.08
CA VAL A 91 -1.12 -7.99 9.05
C VAL A 91 -1.51 -8.38 10.47
N GLU A 92 -2.68 -7.92 10.92
CA GLU A 92 -3.26 -8.27 12.21
C GLU A 92 -4.54 -9.09 11.99
N LEU A 93 -4.63 -10.25 12.64
CA LEU A 93 -5.85 -11.05 12.69
C LEU A 93 -6.58 -10.71 13.97
N VAL A 94 -7.76 -10.11 13.86
CA VAL A 94 -8.57 -9.73 15.03
C VAL A 94 -9.56 -10.85 15.29
N LEU A 95 -9.52 -11.40 16.51
CA LEU A 95 -10.42 -12.47 16.93
C LEU A 95 -11.85 -11.94 17.14
N LYS A 96 -12.83 -12.82 16.93
CA LYS A 96 -14.21 -12.55 17.35
C LYS A 96 -14.28 -12.53 18.88
N ASP A 97 -15.05 -11.60 19.44
CA ASP A 97 -15.32 -11.57 20.88
C ASP A 97 -16.05 -12.85 21.31
N GLN A 98 -15.47 -13.60 22.24
CA GLN A 98 -16.06 -14.83 22.78
C GLN A 98 -17.19 -14.56 23.81
N GLY A 99 -17.54 -13.29 24.05
CA GLY A 99 -18.59 -12.88 25.00
C GLY A 99 -19.90 -12.42 24.36
N ALA A 100 -20.02 -12.47 23.02
CA ALA A 100 -21.23 -12.05 22.30
C ALA A 100 -22.17 -13.22 21.96
N GLU A 101 -22.13 -14.30 22.75
CA GLU A 101 -23.18 -15.32 22.75
C GLU A 101 -24.41 -14.77 23.51
N HIS A 102 -25.21 -13.97 22.81
CA HIS A 102 -26.65 -13.70 23.01
C HIS A 102 -27.03 -12.31 22.46
N HIS A 103 -26.71 -12.06 21.21
CA HIS A 103 -27.65 -11.43 20.27
C HIS A 103 -27.13 -11.76 18.88
N ALA A 104 -27.95 -12.39 18.06
CA ALA A 104 -27.64 -12.68 16.67
C ALA A 104 -27.56 -11.37 15.87
N SER A 105 -26.50 -10.61 16.06
CA SER A 105 -25.99 -9.72 15.03
C SER A 105 -24.70 -10.34 14.56
N ASN A 106 -24.70 -10.84 13.31
CA ASN A 106 -23.46 -11.01 12.55
C ASN A 106 -22.52 -9.85 12.92
N PRO A 107 -21.22 -10.07 13.21
CA PRO A 107 -20.30 -8.95 13.36
C PRO A 107 -20.49 -8.09 12.13
N LYS A 108 -21.01 -6.86 12.34
CA LYS A 108 -21.51 -6.01 11.27
C LYS A 108 -20.34 -5.85 10.30
N SER A 109 -20.45 -6.44 9.11
CA SER A 109 -19.43 -6.29 8.08
C SER A 109 -19.32 -4.79 7.85
N THR A 110 -18.19 -4.21 8.22
CA THR A 110 -18.02 -2.76 8.20
C THR A 110 -18.19 -2.32 6.76
N ASN A 111 -19.29 -1.63 6.46
CA ASN A 111 -19.60 -1.20 5.12
C ASN A 111 -18.77 0.04 4.82
N LEU A 112 -17.58 -0.18 4.27
CA LEU A 112 -16.60 0.87 4.01
C LEU A 112 -16.69 1.34 2.55
N SER A 113 -16.95 2.63 2.37
CA SER A 113 -16.77 3.29 1.08
C SER A 113 -15.28 3.58 0.86
N ARG A 114 -14.77 3.19 -0.31
CA ARG A 114 -13.34 3.30 -0.65
C ARG A 114 -13.18 4.26 -1.81
N ILE A 115 -12.32 5.25 -1.64
CA ILE A 115 -11.97 6.22 -2.68
C ILE A 115 -10.48 6.07 -2.99
N GLY A 116 -10.18 5.86 -4.27
CA GLY A 116 -8.81 5.79 -4.76
C GLY A 116 -8.16 7.17 -4.84
N TYR A 117 -6.82 7.22 -4.86
CA TYR A 117 -6.08 8.49 -4.92
C TYR A 117 -6.45 9.33 -6.16
N ALA A 118 -6.56 8.70 -7.34
CA ALA A 118 -6.90 9.39 -8.59
C ALA A 118 -8.32 9.99 -8.55
N GLU A 119 -9.30 9.21 -8.08
CA GLU A 119 -10.69 9.65 -7.90
C GLU A 119 -10.79 10.80 -6.89
N MET A 120 -10.00 10.75 -5.81
CA MET A 120 -9.91 11.83 -4.84
C MET A 120 -9.29 13.10 -5.46
N CYS A 121 -8.21 12.98 -6.24
CA CYS A 121 -7.58 14.11 -6.93
C CYS A 121 -8.56 14.77 -7.92
N GLU A 122 -9.27 13.97 -8.71
CA GLU A 122 -10.31 14.43 -9.62
C GLU A 122 -11.42 15.18 -8.88
N ALA A 123 -11.93 14.61 -7.79
CA ALA A 123 -12.97 15.24 -6.97
C ALA A 123 -12.52 16.57 -6.34
N MET A 124 -11.21 16.76 -6.13
CA MET A 124 -10.65 18.00 -5.63
C MET A 124 -10.19 18.96 -6.75
N GLY A 125 -10.39 18.63 -8.03
CA GLY A 125 -9.87 19.44 -9.15
C GLY A 125 -8.35 19.59 -9.10
N LEU A 126 -7.66 18.58 -8.57
CA LEU A 126 -6.21 18.46 -8.63
C LEU A 126 -5.86 17.65 -9.87
N GLU A 127 -4.77 18.00 -10.54
CA GLU A 127 -4.24 17.13 -11.60
C GLU A 127 -3.98 15.75 -10.99
N SER A 128 -4.66 14.73 -11.52
CA SER A 128 -4.45 13.36 -11.08
C SER A 128 -3.03 12.98 -11.44
N PRO A 129 -2.16 12.70 -10.45
CA PRO A 129 -0.81 12.34 -10.80
C PRO A 129 -0.78 11.01 -11.55
N ALA A 130 0.25 10.83 -12.39
CA ALA A 130 0.71 9.47 -12.68
C ALA A 130 0.87 8.71 -11.35
N GLN A 131 0.73 7.38 -11.33
CA GLN A 131 0.66 6.54 -10.10
C GLN A 131 1.78 6.76 -9.05
N ASN A 132 2.77 7.60 -9.35
CA ASN A 132 4.02 7.83 -8.65
C ASN A 132 4.34 9.30 -8.32
N GLU A 133 3.38 10.21 -8.10
CA GLU A 133 3.71 11.52 -7.48
C GLU A 133 3.43 11.59 -5.97
N LEU A 134 4.05 12.59 -5.35
CA LEU A 134 3.84 12.99 -3.96
C LEU A 134 2.36 13.27 -3.71
N VAL A 135 1.93 13.13 -2.44
CA VAL A 135 0.70 13.80 -2.00
C VAL A 135 0.90 15.29 -2.25
N ASP A 136 0.09 15.85 -3.15
CA ASP A 136 0.14 17.29 -3.45
C ASP A 136 0.02 18.07 -2.13
N SER A 137 0.92 19.01 -1.87
CA SER A 137 0.87 19.80 -0.63
C SER A 137 -0.45 20.59 -0.47
N ARG A 138 -1.12 20.92 -1.59
CA ARG A 138 -2.46 21.50 -1.63
C ARG A 138 -3.53 20.53 -1.11
N LEU A 139 -3.26 19.23 -1.18
CA LEU A 139 -4.13 18.18 -0.66
C LEU A 139 -4.22 18.26 0.87
N THR A 140 -3.10 18.48 1.57
CA THR A 140 -3.07 18.55 3.04
C THR A 140 -3.99 19.65 3.59
N ALA A 141 -4.07 20.80 2.91
CA ALA A 141 -4.92 21.91 3.32
C ALA A 141 -6.41 21.68 2.97
N ARG A 142 -6.71 20.95 1.90
CA ARG A 142 -8.07 20.76 1.37
C ARG A 142 -8.75 19.48 1.86
N LEU A 143 -7.95 18.49 2.26
CA LEU A 143 -8.41 17.18 2.68
C LEU A 143 -9.43 17.23 3.84
N PRO A 144 -9.28 18.05 4.90
CA PRO A 144 -10.26 18.09 5.98
C PRO A 144 -11.66 18.53 5.50
N GLY A 145 -11.73 19.57 4.66
CA GLY A 145 -13.00 20.07 4.12
C GLY A 145 -13.66 19.06 3.18
N TRP A 146 -12.87 18.47 2.29
CA TRP A 146 -13.36 17.44 1.37
C TRP A 146 -13.85 16.18 2.10
N ILE A 147 -13.14 15.72 3.15
CA ILE A 147 -13.59 14.60 3.99
C ILE A 147 -14.92 14.95 4.68
N ALA A 148 -15.04 16.16 5.24
CA ALA A 148 -16.26 16.59 5.91
C ALA A 148 -17.47 16.62 4.96
N GLU A 149 -17.30 17.17 3.75
CA GLU A 149 -18.35 17.16 2.71
C GLU A 149 -18.73 15.74 2.30
N ARG A 150 -17.76 14.83 2.14
CA ARG A 150 -18.05 13.45 1.79
C ARG A 150 -18.74 12.68 2.89
N LEU A 151 -18.32 12.83 4.14
CA LEU A 151 -19.01 12.21 5.28
C LEU A 151 -20.45 12.73 5.41
N ALA A 152 -20.70 14.02 5.14
CA ALA A 152 -22.05 14.59 5.17
C ALA A 152 -22.99 14.00 4.11
N GLY A 153 -22.46 13.56 2.97
CA GLY A 153 -23.22 12.95 1.87
C GLY A 153 -23.28 11.42 1.91
N MET A 154 -22.73 10.76 2.93
CA MET A 154 -22.68 9.30 2.99
C MET A 154 -24.02 8.68 3.39
N PRO A 155 -24.41 7.56 2.75
CA PRO A 155 -25.55 6.75 3.20
C PRO A 155 -25.40 6.31 4.67
N GLN A 156 -26.51 6.24 5.40
CA GLN A 156 -26.53 5.88 6.83
C GLN A 156 -26.04 4.44 7.11
N ASP A 157 -25.99 3.58 6.09
CA ASP A 157 -25.51 2.21 6.16
C ASP A 157 -23.99 2.08 5.93
N VAL A 158 -23.27 3.17 5.66
CA VAL A 158 -21.80 3.20 5.53
C VAL A 158 -21.18 3.51 6.88
N ASP A 159 -20.35 2.58 7.39
CA ASP A 159 -19.73 2.71 8.72
C ASP A 159 -18.42 3.53 8.68
N GLY A 160 -17.90 3.86 7.49
CA GLY A 160 -16.72 4.73 7.36
C GLY A 160 -16.23 4.96 5.94
N LEU A 161 -15.36 5.96 5.79
CA LEU A 161 -14.65 6.31 4.55
C LEU A 161 -13.18 5.89 4.64
N VAL A 162 -12.70 5.15 3.64
CA VAL A 162 -11.27 4.84 3.48
C VAL A 162 -10.73 5.59 2.28
N VAL A 163 -9.77 6.48 2.54
CA VAL A 163 -9.02 7.22 1.52
C VAL A 163 -7.63 6.61 1.39
N THR A 164 -7.29 6.14 0.19
CA THR A 164 -5.95 5.61 -0.08
C THR A 164 -5.05 6.72 -0.59
N LEU A 165 -4.03 7.07 0.19
CA LEU A 165 -2.97 8.00 -0.21
C LEU A 165 -1.72 7.23 -0.67
N PRO A 166 -0.94 7.73 -1.64
CA PRO A 166 0.31 7.11 -2.03
C PRO A 166 1.26 7.06 -0.81
N ASN A 167 1.92 5.91 -0.63
CA ASN A 167 2.98 5.80 0.37
C ASN A 167 4.18 6.63 -0.09
N ALA A 168 4.24 7.89 0.34
CA ALA A 168 5.30 8.82 -0.04
C ALA A 168 6.72 8.29 0.28
N ARG A 169 6.84 7.27 1.14
CA ARG A 169 8.13 6.68 1.53
C ARG A 169 8.69 5.71 0.50
N THR A 170 7.84 5.05 -0.29
CA THR A 170 8.29 4.18 -1.39
C THR A 170 8.43 4.97 -2.69
N LEU A 171 7.89 6.18 -2.75
CA LEU A 171 7.88 7.02 -3.94
C LEU A 171 9.24 7.22 -4.61
N PRO A 172 10.33 7.59 -3.91
CA PRO A 172 11.61 7.79 -4.57
C PRO A 172 12.12 6.50 -5.23
N ALA A 173 11.84 5.35 -4.60
CA ALA A 173 12.23 4.05 -5.11
C ALA A 173 11.43 3.65 -6.35
N VAL A 174 10.14 4.00 -6.41
CA VAL A 174 9.31 3.74 -7.59
C VAL A 174 9.72 4.66 -8.75
N ARG A 175 9.93 5.95 -8.49
CA ARG A 175 10.41 6.91 -9.49
C ARG A 175 11.78 6.54 -10.06
N LEU A 176 12.67 6.04 -9.21
CA LEU A 176 13.96 5.52 -9.65
C LEU A 176 13.81 4.31 -10.59
N LEU A 177 12.89 3.39 -10.28
CA LEU A 177 12.62 2.24 -11.15
C LEU A 177 12.06 2.68 -12.50
N GLU A 178 11.11 3.61 -12.53
CA GLU A 178 10.57 4.18 -13.78
C GLU A 178 11.68 4.83 -14.62
N TRP A 179 12.49 5.68 -13.98
CA TRP A 179 13.62 6.32 -14.64
C TRP A 179 14.61 5.30 -15.21
N LEU A 180 14.93 4.23 -14.46
CA LEU A 180 15.79 3.15 -14.95
C LEU A 180 15.20 2.44 -16.17
N GLN A 181 13.88 2.26 -16.22
CA GLN A 181 13.18 1.68 -17.37
C GLN A 181 13.28 2.57 -18.59
N GLU A 182 12.94 3.85 -18.46
CA GLU A 182 13.02 4.82 -19.56
C GLU A 182 14.46 5.03 -20.06
N ALA A 183 15.42 5.09 -19.14
CA ALA A 183 16.84 5.30 -19.49
C ALA A 183 17.50 4.06 -20.10
N ALA A 184 16.97 2.85 -19.84
CA ALA A 184 17.48 1.62 -20.45
C ALA A 184 17.03 1.44 -21.91
N GLU A 185 16.01 2.18 -22.35
CA GLU A 185 15.49 2.16 -23.72
C GLU A 185 16.17 3.18 -24.65
N ARG A 186 17.03 4.04 -24.10
CA ARG A 186 17.83 5.05 -24.83
C ARG A 186 19.24 4.53 -25.11
#